data_AF-A0A6P1M8R4-F1
#
_entry.id   AF-A0A6P1M8R4-F1
#
_cell.length_a   1.000
_cell.length_b   1.000
_cell.length_c   1.000
_cell.angle_alpha   90.00
_cell.angle_beta   90.00
_cell.angle_gamma   90.00
#
_symmetry.space_group_name_H-M   'P 1'
#
loop_
_entity.id
_entity.type
_entity.pdbx_description
1 polymer ?
#
loop_
_entity_poly.entity_id
_entity_poly.type
_entity_poly.pdbx_seq_one_letter_code
_entity_poly.pdbx_strand_id
1 'polypeptide(L)' 'MAVKDRSDRTNIKELLTSEGYVVDADSDNAIEAILECEKEVPDILLIDLDLPLLDGIRTIHYITEHKLAGLSL' A
#
# COMPACT_ATOMS: atom_id res chain seq x y z
N MET A 1 -4.36 2.60 -0.63
CA MET A 1 -3.78 1.71 0.40
C MET A 1 -2.32 2.08 0.62
N ALA A 2 -1.84 2.10 1.88
CA ALA A 2 -0.46 2.47 2.20
C ALA A 2 0.25 1.38 3.02
N VAL A 3 1.49 1.05 2.64
CA VAL A 3 2.35 0.06 3.30
C VAL A 3 3.65 0.77 3.72
N LYS A 4 3.76 1.17 4.99
CA LYS A 4 4.94 1.90 5.53
C LYS A 4 5.14 1.65 7.03
N ASP A 5 6.36 1.85 7.53
CA ASP A 5 6.72 1.79 8.96
C ASP A 5 5.85 2.72 9.83
N ARG A 6 5.55 2.26 11.05
CA ARG A 6 4.55 2.82 11.98
C ARG A 6 4.65 4.33 12.25
N SER A 7 5.83 4.93 12.10
CA SER A 7 6.08 6.32 12.50
C SER A 7 5.71 7.36 11.44
N ASP A 8 5.82 7.02 10.15
CA ASP A 8 5.56 7.93 9.03
C ASP A 8 4.13 7.83 8.47
N ARG A 9 3.39 6.79 8.86
CA ARG A 9 2.05 6.51 8.32
C ARG A 9 1.01 7.57 8.67
N THR A 10 1.02 8.10 9.88
CA THR A 10 -0.01 9.04 10.34
C THR A 10 0.00 10.31 9.49
N ASN A 11 1.19 10.83 9.17
CA ASN A 11 1.34 12.04 8.37
C ASN A 11 0.85 11.84 6.92
N ILE A 12 1.17 10.69 6.32
CA ILE A 12 0.74 10.39 4.94
C ILE A 12 -0.78 10.20 4.89
N LYS A 13 -1.35 9.49 5.87
CA LYS A 13 -2.79 9.28 5.93
C LYS A 13 -3.54 10.60 6.13
N GLU A 14 -3.09 11.45 7.05
CA GLU A 14 -3.68 12.77 7.28
C GLU A 14 -3.58 13.66 6.04
N LEU A 15 -2.42 13.67 5.37
CA LEU A 15 -2.23 14.40 4.12
C LEU A 15 -3.19 13.92 3.03
N LEU A 16 -3.21 12.61 2.74
CA LEU A 16 -4.07 12.04 1.70
C LEU A 16 -5.56 12.28 2.01
N THR A 17 -5.96 12.12 3.27
CA THR A 17 -7.34 12.38 3.70
C THR A 17 -7.69 13.86 3.57
N SER A 18 -6.75 14.78 3.87
CA SER A 18 -6.97 16.22 3.68
C SER A 18 -7.12 16.62 2.22
N GLU A 19 -6.47 15.89 1.30
CA GLU A 19 -6.60 16.07 -0.15
C GLU A 19 -7.83 15.33 -0.73
N GLY A 20 -8.64 14.69 0.11
CA GLY A 20 -9.90 14.03 -0.27
C GLY A 20 -9.77 12.58 -0.71
N TYR A 21 -8.61 11.95 -0.53
CA TYR A 21 -8.41 10.53 -0.78
C TYR A 21 -8.86 9.68 0.42
N VAL A 22 -9.43 8.51 0.15
CA VAL A 22 -9.79 7.53 1.17
C VAL A 22 -8.63 6.53 1.32
N VAL A 23 -8.21 6.30 2.56
CA VAL A 23 -7.15 5.33 2.89
C VAL A 23 -7.80 4.14 3.59
N ASP A 24 -8.28 3.17 2.80
CA ASP A 24 -9.09 2.03 3.27
C ASP A 24 -8.29 0.90 3.94
N ALA A 25 -6.99 0.79 3.65
CA ALA A 25 -6.15 -0.22 4.26
C ALA A 25 -4.75 0.33 4.57
N ASP A 26 -4.31 0.04 5.79
CA ASP A 26 -2.95 0.22 6.29
C ASP A 26 -2.42 -1.17 6.64
N SER A 27 -1.34 -1.59 6.01
CA SER A 27 -0.73 -2.90 6.24
C SER A 27 0.68 -2.73 6.80
N ASP A 28 1.02 -3.56 7.79
CA ASP A 28 2.36 -3.56 8.41
C ASP A 28 3.36 -4.41 7.59
N ASN A 29 2.90 -5.15 6.57
CA ASN A 29 3.73 -6.03 5.73
C ASN A 29 3.10 -6.32 4.34
N ALA A 30 3.89 -6.84 3.38
CA ALA A 30 3.41 -7.18 2.03
C ALA A 30 2.26 -8.18 2.01
N ILE A 31 2.28 -9.16 2.91
CA ILE A 31 1.31 -10.26 2.85
C ILE A 31 -0.07 -9.72 3.18
N GLU A 32 -0.17 -8.92 4.24
CA GLU A 32 -1.37 -8.20 4.60
C GLU A 32 -1.79 -7.24 3.49
N ALA A 33 -0.84 -6.53 2.87
CA ALA A 33 -1.10 -5.66 1.74
C ALA A 33 -1.74 -6.40 0.56
N ILE A 34 -1.16 -7.54 0.17
CA ILE A 34 -1.69 -8.38 -0.90
C ILE A 34 -3.09 -8.89 -0.55
N LEU A 35 -3.30 -9.36 0.68
CA LEU A 35 -4.60 -9.86 1.13
C LEU A 35 -5.68 -8.77 1.10
N GLU A 36 -5.35 -7.54 1.48
CA GLU A 36 -6.29 -6.42 1.39
C GLU A 36 -6.58 -6.05 -0.07
N CYS A 37 -5.55 -6.00 -0.92
CA CYS A 37 -5.73 -5.78 -2.36
C CYS A 37 -6.56 -6.88 -3.05
N GLU A 38 -6.50 -8.12 -2.57
CA GLU A 38 -7.33 -9.23 -3.06
C GLU A 38 -8.79 -9.11 -2.62
N LYS A 39 -9.05 -8.54 -1.44
CA LYS A 39 -10.42 -8.27 -0.96
C LYS A 39 -11.06 -7.09 -1.68
N GLU A 40 -10.29 -6.02 -1.83
CA GLU A 40 -10.73 -4.77 -2.43
C GLU A 40 -9.57 -4.15 -3.20
N VAL A 41 -9.75 -4.00 -4.51
CA VAL A 41 -8.70 -3.49 -5.40
C VAL A 41 -8.60 -1.98 -5.22
N PRO A 42 -7.54 -1.43 -4.60
CA PRO A 42 -7.40 0.00 -4.43
C PRO A 42 -7.09 0.68 -5.77
N ASP A 43 -7.56 1.93 -5.92
CA ASP A 43 -7.18 2.77 -7.06
C ASP A 43 -5.70 3.13 -7.02
N ILE A 44 -5.15 3.38 -5.83
CA ILE A 44 -3.76 3.78 -5.61
C ILE A 44 -3.15 2.91 -4.50
N LEU A 45 -2.00 2.31 -4.81
CA LEU A 45 -1.14 1.59 -3.88
C LEU A 45 0.16 2.36 -3.64
N LEU A 46 0.45 2.63 -2.38
CA LEU A 46 1.72 3.20 -1.91
C LEU A 46 2.48 2.14 -1.12
N ILE A 47 3.65 1.74 -1.61
CA ILE A 47 4.57 0.81 -0.93
C ILE A 47 5.87 1.53 -0.63
N ASP A 48 6.33 1.45 0.62
CA ASP A 48 7.68 1.88 0.98
C ASP A 48 8.70 0.84 0.48
N LEU A 49 9.67 1.30 -0.32
CA LEU A 49 10.71 0.46 -0.90
C LEU A 49 11.78 0.07 0.12
N ASP A 50 11.93 0.84 1.20
CA ASP A 50 12.94 0.64 2.25
C ASP A 50 12.41 -0.16 3.46
N LEU A 51 11.31 -0.91 3.30
CA LEU A 51 10.76 -1.74 4.37
C LEU A 51 11.77 -2.82 4.82
N PRO A 52 12.21 -2.83 6.10
CA PRO A 52 13.04 -3.91 6.61
C PRO A 52 12.24 -5.21 6.55
N LEU A 53 12.87 -6.27 6.02
CA LEU A 53 12.33 -7.63 5.85
C LEU A 53 11.46 -7.86 4.60
N LEU A 54 11.15 -6.84 3.81
CA LEU A 54 10.21 -6.96 2.70
C LEU A 54 10.83 -6.48 1.38
N ASP A 55 10.78 -7.32 0.36
CA ASP A 55 11.15 -6.92 -1.00
C ASP A 55 9.95 -6.18 -1.62
N GLY A 56 9.86 -4.87 -1.36
CA GLY A 56 8.79 -4.00 -1.87
C GLY A 56 8.61 -4.11 -3.39
N ILE A 57 9.71 -4.35 -4.11
CA ILE A 57 9.71 -4.58 -5.56
C ILE A 57 8.98 -5.88 -5.92
N ARG A 58 9.21 -6.98 -5.20
CA ARG A 58 8.46 -8.23 -5.43
C ARG A 58 6.97 -8.07 -5.17
N THR A 59 6.62 -7.29 -4.16
CA THR A 59 5.23 -7.01 -3.81
C THR A 59 4.53 -6.24 -4.93
N ILE A 60 5.18 -5.18 -5.43
CA ILE A 60 4.70 -4.41 -6.60
C ILE A 60 4.56 -5.33 -7.82
N HIS A 61 5.54 -6.20 -8.06
CA HIS A 61 5.49 -7.14 -9.18
C HIS A 61 4.29 -8.08 -9.09
N TYR A 62 4.07 -8.69 -7.93
CA TYR A 62 2.93 -9.58 -7.68
C TYR A 62 1.59 -8.86 -7.91
N ILE A 63 1.42 -7.67 -7.32
CA ILE A 63 0.18 -6.89 -7.42
C ILE A 63 -0.07 -6.45 -8.87
N THR A 64 0.97 -6.05 -9.60
CA THR A 64 0.85 -5.65 -11.01
C THR A 64 0.49 -6.84 -11.90
N GLU A 65 1.15 -7.98 -11.72
CA GLU A 65 0.88 -9.21 -12.48
C GLU A 65 -0.55 -9.70 -12.28
N HIS A 66 -1.05 -9.60 -11.04
CA HIS A 66 -2.40 -10.06 -10.67
C HIS A 66 -3.47 -8.96 -10.78
N LYS A 67 -3.11 -7.75 -11.22
CA LYS A 67 -4.00 -6.58 -11.34
C LYS A 67 -4.75 -6.25 -10.06
N LEU A 68 -4.05 -6.33 -8.94
CA LEU A 68 -4.59 -6.11 -7.60
C LEU A 68 -4.52 -4.64 -7.17
N ALA A 69 -4.14 -3.72 -8.06
CA ALA A 69 -4.24 -2.27 -7.85
C ALA A 69 -4.44 -1.55 -9.18
N GLY A 70 -5.18 -0.43 -9.17
CA GLY A 70 -5.40 0.41 -10.34
C GLY A 70 -4.15 1.16 -10.79
N LEU A 71 -3.38 1.69 -9.84
CA LEU A 71 -2.11 2.37 -10.05
C LEU A 71 -1.13 1.99 -8.92
N SER A 72 0.04 1.49 -9.30
CA SER A 72 1.17 1.25 -8.38
C SER A 72 2.23 2.31 -8.67
N LEU A 73 2.59 3.11 -7.65
CA LEU A 73 3.64 4.14 -7.71
C LEU A 73 4.88 3.70 -6.93
#